data_AF-A0A6I7WML5-F1
#
_entry.id   AF-A0A6I7WML5-F1
#
_cell.length_a   1.000
_cell.length_b   1.000
_cell.length_c   1.000
_cell.angle_alpha   90.00
_cell.angle_beta   90.00
_cell.angle_gamma   90.00
#
_symmetry.space_group_name_H-M   'P 1'
#
loop_
_entity.id
_entity.type
_entity.pdbx_description
1 polymer ?
#
loop_
_entity_poly.entity_id
_entity_poly.type
_entity_poly.pdbx_seq_one_letter_code
_entity_poly.pdbx_strand_id
1 'polypeptide(L)'
;MSKFNINIYEVIFSLSDAVDLVGVDQIYHGKRVAYIAAECGKALNWDDDRLDDLFLAAILHDCGVSNTAIHSKLTNFEGKNVISVPLSDSPSELI
;
A
#
# COMPACT_ATOMS: atom_id res chain seq x y z
N MET A 1 35.70 15.49 3.80
CA MET A 1 34.33 14.93 3.87
C MET A 1 34.37 13.64 4.66
N SER A 2 33.50 13.47 5.65
CA SER A 2 33.33 12.20 6.36
C SER A 2 32.66 11.18 5.43
N LYS A 3 33.15 9.93 5.46
CA LYS A 3 32.46 8.78 4.84
C LYS A 3 31.71 8.03 5.92
N PHE A 4 30.44 7.74 5.67
CA PHE A 4 29.63 6.89 6.53
C PHE A 4 29.44 5.55 5.83
N ASN A 5 29.61 4.45 6.58
CA ASN A 5 29.20 3.13 6.15
C ASN A 5 27.78 2.91 6.67
N ILE A 6 26.82 2.81 5.76
CA ILE A 6 25.39 2.81 6.10
C ILE A 6 24.78 1.53 5.55
N ASN A 7 24.00 0.84 6.39
CA ASN A 7 23.18 -0.27 5.96
C ASN A 7 21.88 0.28 5.33
N ILE A 8 21.69 0.02 4.03
CA ILE A 8 20.52 0.50 3.29
C ILE A 8 19.20 -0.06 3.85
N TYR A 9 19.19 -1.29 4.34
CA TYR A 9 18.01 -1.91 4.95
C TYR A 9 17.58 -1.14 6.21
N GLU A 10 18.53 -0.78 7.06
CA GLU A 10 18.26 -0.02 8.29
C GLU A 10 17.71 1.39 8.00
N VAL A 11 18.23 2.03 6.95
CA VAL A 11 17.72 3.31 6.46
C VAL A 11 16.28 3.17 5.95
N ILE A 12 16.01 2.14 5.14
CA ILE A 12 14.69 1.91 4.57
C ILE A 12 13.67 1.60 5.68
N PHE A 13 14.03 0.77 6.67
CA PHE A 13 13.16 0.50 7.81
C PHE A 13 12.90 1.76 8.65
N SER A 14 13.93 2.55 8.93
CA SER A 14 13.80 3.79 9.69
C SER A 14 12.93 4.82 8.94
N LEU A 15 13.07 4.89 7.61
CA LEU A 15 12.24 5.74 6.76
C LEU A 15 10.78 5.27 6.73
N SER A 16 10.55 3.95 6.64
CA SER A 16 9.21 3.37 6.71
C SER A 16 8.51 3.70 8.02
N ASP A 17 9.22 3.60 9.15
CA ASP A 17 8.65 3.93 10.46
C ASP A 17 8.29 5.43 10.56
N ALA A 18 9.08 6.30 9.90
CA ALA A 18 8.76 7.73 9.80
C ALA A 18 7.54 8.01 8.90
N VAL A 19 7.39 7.27 7.79
CA VAL A 19 6.22 7.38 6.89
C VAL A 19 4.94 6.90 7.59
N ASP A 20 5.01 5.78 8.31
CA ASP A 20 3.90 5.24 9.11
C ASP A 20 3.42 6.24 10.19
N LEU A 21 4.30 7.12 10.69
CA LEU A 21 3.94 8.13 11.69
C LEU A 21 3.08 9.28 11.12
N VAL A 22 3.15 9.53 9.80
CA VAL A 22 2.36 10.57 9.10
C VAL A 22 0.99 10.02 8.68
N GLY A 23 0.92 8.72 8.40
CA GLY A 23 -0.30 7.97 8.08
C GLY A 23 -1.03 7.57 9.35
N VAL A 24 -1.84 8.48 9.88
CA VAL A 24 -2.75 8.20 11.00
C VAL A 24 -3.60 6.97 10.65
N ASP A 25 -3.44 5.89 11.45
CA ASP A 25 -4.34 4.73 11.63
C ASP A 25 -3.78 3.32 11.35
N GLN A 26 -2.59 3.14 10.76
CA GLN A 26 -2.07 1.78 10.51
C GLN A 26 -0.58 1.60 10.84
N ILE A 27 -0.30 1.27 12.10
CA ILE A 27 1.04 0.87 12.56
C ILE A 27 1.55 -0.29 11.70
N TYR A 28 2.76 -0.21 11.15
CA TYR A 28 3.41 -1.24 10.33
C TYR A 28 2.72 -1.54 9.00
N HIS A 29 2.02 -0.58 8.40
CA HIS A 29 1.34 -0.76 7.11
C HIS A 29 2.33 -1.22 6.03
N GLY A 30 3.40 -0.45 5.80
CA GLY A 30 4.41 -0.78 4.78
C GLY A 30 5.04 -2.15 4.99
N LYS A 31 5.33 -2.52 6.25
CA LYS A 31 5.90 -3.84 6.61
C LYS A 31 4.95 -5.00 6.32
N ARG A 32 3.65 -4.85 6.59
CA ARG A 32 2.64 -5.88 6.26
C ARG A 32 2.49 -6.05 4.75
N VAL A 33 2.44 -4.95 4.00
CA VAL A 33 2.35 -4.97 2.53
C VAL A 33 3.57 -5.66 1.95
N ALA A 34 4.77 -5.34 2.44
CA ALA A 34 6.00 -5.99 2.00
C ALA A 34 6.03 -7.49 2.28
N TYR A 35 5.56 -7.93 3.45
CA TYR A 35 5.43 -9.35 3.76
C TYR A 35 4.47 -10.06 2.78
N ILE A 36 3.27 -9.50 2.55
CA ILE A 36 2.29 -10.09 1.62
C ILE A 36 2.86 -10.16 0.21
N ALA A 37 3.51 -9.09 -0.26
CA ALA A 37 4.14 -9.05 -1.58
C ALA A 37 5.22 -10.13 -1.74
N ALA A 38 6.09 -10.30 -0.73
CA ALA A 38 7.12 -11.33 -0.74
C ALA A 38 6.52 -12.75 -0.78
N GLU A 39 5.45 -13.02 -0.03
CA GLU A 39 4.76 -14.32 -0.09
C GLU A 39 4.12 -14.58 -1.47
N CYS A 40 3.57 -13.55 -2.12
CA CYS A 40 3.12 -13.66 -3.51
C CYS A 40 4.28 -13.97 -4.48
N GLY A 41 5.42 -13.30 -4.34
CA GLY A 41 6.62 -13.55 -5.15
C GLY A 41 7.16 -14.97 -4.96
N LYS A 42 7.17 -15.48 -3.73
CA LYS A 42 7.56 -16.86 -3.42
C LYS A 42 6.62 -17.88 -4.08
N ALA A 43 5.31 -17.64 -4.03
CA ALA A 43 4.33 -18.49 -4.71
C ALA A 43 4.50 -18.49 -6.25
N LEU A 44 5.12 -17.45 -6.81
CA LEU A 44 5.50 -17.34 -8.22
C LEU A 44 6.92 -17.87 -8.52
N ASN A 45 7.60 -18.46 -7.54
CA ASN A 45 8.94 -19.03 -7.69
C ASN A 45 10.00 -18.00 -8.13
N TRP A 46 9.87 -16.74 -7.67
CA TRP A 46 10.89 -15.72 -7.91
C TRP A 46 12.16 -16.00 -7.10
N ASP A 47 13.29 -15.56 -7.63
CA ASP A 47 14.60 -15.64 -6.98
C ASP A 47 14.74 -14.65 -5.81
N ASP A 48 15.69 -14.92 -4.93
CA ASP A 48 15.89 -14.15 -3.69
C ASP A 48 16.23 -12.68 -3.96
N ASP A 49 17.04 -12.38 -4.98
CA ASP A 49 17.38 -10.99 -5.34
C ASP A 49 16.12 -10.20 -5.74
N ARG A 50 15.26 -10.82 -6.55
CA ARG A 50 13.98 -10.22 -6.95
C ARG A 50 12.99 -10.09 -5.79
N LEU A 51 13.00 -11.03 -4.85
CA LEU A 51 12.18 -10.95 -3.64
C LEU A 51 12.64 -9.83 -2.71
N ASP A 52 13.96 -9.63 -2.56
CA ASP A 52 14.53 -8.54 -1.78
C ASP A 52 14.18 -7.17 -2.39
N ASP A 53 14.32 -7.03 -3.72
CA ASP A 53 13.92 -5.81 -4.44
C ASP A 53 12.41 -5.52 -4.27
N LEU A 54 11.56 -6.56 -4.41
CA LEU A 54 10.11 -6.43 -4.21
C LEU A 54 9.78 -6.01 -2.79
N PHE A 55 10.45 -6.60 -1.80
CA PHE A 55 10.23 -6.30 -0.39
C PHE A 55 10.60 -4.85 -0.07
N LEU A 56 11.76 -4.37 -0.53
CA LEU A 56 12.19 -3.00 -0.33
C LEU A 56 11.28 -1.99 -1.04
N ALA A 57 10.86 -2.29 -2.27
CA ALA A 57 9.93 -1.45 -3.02
C ALA A 57 8.56 -1.36 -2.33
N ALA A 58 8.06 -2.47 -1.79
CA ALA A 58 6.80 -2.52 -1.06
C ALA A 58 6.86 -1.75 0.26
N ILE A 59 7.99 -1.77 0.98
CA ILE A 59 8.17 -0.94 2.18
C ILE A 59 8.08 0.55 1.82
N LEU A 60 8.65 0.96 0.69
CA LEU A 60 8.73 2.36 0.27
C LEU A 60 7.58 2.84 -0.63
N HIS A 61 6.61 1.99 -0.96
CA HIS A 61 5.63 2.30 -2.00
C HIS A 61 4.85 3.62 -1.76
N ASP A 62 4.56 3.93 -0.49
CA ASP A 62 3.84 5.13 -0.07
C ASP A 62 4.74 6.31 0.32
N CYS A 63 6.06 6.23 0.11
CA CYS A 63 6.98 7.31 0.46
C CYS A 63 6.69 8.65 -0.25
N GLY A 64 5.97 8.62 -1.37
CA GLY A 64 5.54 9.81 -2.11
C GLY A 64 4.27 10.49 -1.56
N VAL A 65 3.54 9.85 -0.65
CA VAL A 65 2.27 10.37 -0.11
C VAL A 65 2.56 11.34 1.04
N SER A 66 2.77 12.61 0.70
CA SER A 66 3.27 13.65 1.61
C SER A 66 2.20 14.54 2.26
N ASN A 67 0.91 14.21 2.10
CA ASN A 67 -0.19 15.01 2.67
C ASN A 67 -1.39 14.13 3.04
N THR A 68 -1.82 14.18 4.31
CA THR A 68 -2.97 13.47 4.87
C THR A 68 -4.27 13.75 4.08
N ALA A 69 -4.39 14.92 3.44
CA ALA A 69 -5.53 15.26 2.57
C ALA A 69 -5.51 14.52 1.21
N ILE A 70 -4.33 14.24 0.66
CA ILE A 70 -4.17 13.45 -0.57
C ILE A 70 -4.29 11.95 -0.25
N HIS A 71 -3.72 11.51 0.88
CA HIS A 71 -3.92 10.15 1.40
C HIS A 71 -5.41 9.85 1.60
N SER A 72 -6.15 10.75 2.28
CA SER A 72 -7.61 10.60 2.47
C SER A 72 -8.39 10.55 1.15
N LYS A 73 -7.98 11.31 0.12
CA LYS A 73 -8.62 11.25 -1.21
C LYS A 73 -8.31 9.95 -1.96
N LEU A 74 -7.12 9.38 -1.78
CA LEU A 74 -6.72 8.12 -2.42
C LEU A 74 -7.34 6.91 -1.71
N THR A 75 -7.40 6.90 -0.38
CA THR A 75 -8.03 5.83 0.39
C THR A 75 -9.56 5.89 0.38
N ASN A 76 -10.16 7.09 0.28
CA ASN A 76 -11.61 7.28 0.19
C ASN A 76 -12.13 7.32 -1.25
N PHE A 77 -11.32 6.94 -2.25
CA PHE A 77 -11.83 6.67 -3.60
C PHE A 77 -12.56 5.32 -3.61
N GLU A 78 -13.58 5.18 -2.76
CA GLU A 78 -14.58 4.13 -2.88
C GLU A 78 -15.36 4.38 -4.17
N GLY A 79 -15.54 3.33 -4.98
CA GLY A 79 -16.25 3.35 -6.25
C GLY A 79 -17.75 3.68 -6.15
N LYS A 80 -18.11 4.85 -5.63
CA LYS A 80 -19.50 5.36 -5.60
C LYS A 80 -20.03 5.80 -6.96
N ASN A 81 -19.23 5.73 -8.02
CA ASN A 81 -19.63 6.15 -9.37
C ASN A 81 -19.61 5.03 -10.42
N VAL A 82 -19.45 3.77 -10.01
CA VAL A 82 -19.55 2.63 -10.96
C VAL A 82 -20.60 1.67 -10.40
N ILE A 83 -21.74 1.62 -11.08
CA ILE A 83 -22.95 0.84 -10.79
C ILE A 83 -23.96 1.57 -9.87
N SER A 84 -24.47 2.71 -10.33
CA SER A 84 -25.92 2.96 -10.25
C SER A 84 -26.59 2.44 -11.52
N VAL A 85 -26.52 1.12 -11.72
CA VAL A 85 -27.51 0.47 -12.60
C VAL A 85 -28.81 0.45 -11.79
N PRO A 86 -29.90 1.10 -12.23
CA PRO A 86 -31.17 0.91 -11.56
C PRO A 86 -31.55 -0.57 -11.74
N LEU A 87 -31.53 -1.32 -10.64
CA LEU A 87 -32.20 -2.62 -10.59
C LEU A 87 -33.68 -2.33 -10.81
N SER A 88 -34.14 -2.56 -12.04
CA SER A 88 -35.55 -2.64 -12.37
C SER A 88 -36.09 -3.98 -11.83
N ASP A 89 -36.54 -3.98 -10.58
CA ASP A 89 -37.41 -4.99 -10.00
C ASP A 89 -38.69 -4.25 -9.56
N SER A 90 -39.94 -4.60 -9.88
CA SER A 90 -40.61 -5.70 -10.57
C SER A 90 -42.08 -5.24 -10.81
N PRO A 91 -42.90 -5.89 -11.66
CA PRO A 91 -44.27 -5.46 -11.91
C PRO A 91 -45.21 -5.95 -10.81
N SER A 92 -45.53 -5.09 -9.85
CA SER A 92 -46.62 -5.31 -8.91
C SER A 92 -47.44 -4.02 -8.76
N GLU A 93 -48.47 -3.89 -9.60
CA GLU A 93 -49.80 -3.31 -9.32
C GLU A 93 -50.45 -2.89 -10.64
N LEU A 94 -51.52 -3.59 -11.03
CA LEU A 94 -52.78 -3.00 -11.52
C LEU A 94 -53.76 -4.15 -11.81
N ILE A 95 -54.54 -4.46 -10.76
CA ILE A 95 -55.97 -4.76 -10.90
C ILE A 95 -56.65 -3.48 -11.38
#